data_AF-A0A535UT89-F1
#
_entry.id   AF-A0A535UT89-F1
#
_cell.length_a   1.000
_cell.length_b   1.000
_cell.length_c   1.000
_cell.angle_alpha   90.00
_cell.angle_beta   90.00
_cell.angle_gamma   90.00
#
_symmetry.space_group_name_H-M   'P 1'
#
loop_
_entity.id
_entity.type
_entity.pdbx_description
1 polymer ?
#
loop_
_entity_poly.entity_id
_entity_poly.type
_entity_poly.pdbx_seq_one_letter_code
_entity_poly.pdbx_strand_id
1 'polypeptide(L)'
;MANRNKKTTTQLGKQPPRYRFFLNPYEDVRFTRCPQCDNKMHQRKLPLVIHVDPMQVLSLNKTCRYCPFCDLLIAHQDDVEHFLASFFTEQNPEVVGN
;
A
#
# COMPACT_ATOMS: atom_id res chain seq x y z
N MET A 1 24.21 -15.52 17.24
CA MET A 1 22.86 -15.87 16.76
C MET A 1 21.96 -14.68 17.02
N ALA A 2 21.70 -13.84 16.01
CA ALA A 2 20.99 -12.57 16.19
C ALA A 2 19.48 -12.81 16.31
N ASN A 3 18.90 -12.39 17.43
CA ASN A 3 17.49 -12.51 17.76
C ASN A 3 16.69 -11.55 16.86
N ARG A 4 16.18 -12.06 15.74
CA ARG A 4 15.38 -11.28 14.77
C ARG A 4 14.01 -11.05 15.39
N ASN A 5 13.87 -9.92 16.09
CA ASN A 5 12.62 -9.46 16.69
C ASN A 5 11.51 -9.54 15.61
N LYS A 6 10.62 -10.53 15.73
CA LYS A 6 9.53 -10.74 14.77
C LYS A 6 8.58 -9.57 14.97
N LYS A 7 8.70 -8.52 14.14
CA LYS A 7 7.64 -7.51 13.99
C LYS A 7 6.36 -8.29 13.69
N THR A 8 5.44 -8.31 14.64
CA THR A 8 4.08 -8.82 14.44
C THR A 8 3.49 -8.01 13.31
N THR A 9 3.38 -8.61 12.13
CA THR A 9 2.69 -7.98 11.01
C THR A 9 1.26 -7.73 11.46
N THR A 10 0.87 -6.46 11.63
CA THR A 10 -0.51 -6.09 11.95
C THR A 10 -1.38 -6.49 10.77
N GLN A 11 -1.95 -7.69 10.84
CA GLN A 11 -2.83 -8.23 9.80
C GLN A 11 -4.25 -7.80 10.12
N LEU A 12 -4.87 -7.09 9.16
CA LEU A 12 -6.28 -6.75 9.26
C LEU A 12 -7.13 -8.00 8.95
N GLY A 13 -7.92 -8.43 9.94
CA GLY A 13 -8.81 -9.61 9.82
C GLY A 13 -8.09 -10.96 9.92
N LYS A 14 -8.84 -12.04 9.64
CA LYS A 14 -8.38 -13.44 9.80
C LYS A 14 -7.99 -14.14 8.49
N GLN A 15 -8.25 -13.51 7.35
CA GLN A 15 -7.97 -14.10 6.03
C GLN A 15 -6.51 -13.91 5.64
N PRO A 16 -5.87 -14.89 4.99
CA PRO A 16 -4.50 -14.73 4.51
C PRO A 16 -4.41 -13.56 3.52
N PRO A 17 -3.28 -12.82 3.50
CA PRO A 17 -3.09 -11.72 2.57
C PRO A 17 -3.19 -12.24 1.13
N ARG A 18 -4.05 -11.60 0.34
CA ARG A 18 -4.28 -12.00 -1.06
C ARG A 18 -3.10 -11.65 -1.97
N TYR A 19 -2.39 -10.56 -1.71
CA TYR A 19 -1.26 -10.10 -2.50
C TYR A 19 -0.05 -9.90 -1.60
N ARG A 20 1.15 -10.09 -2.17
CA ARG A 20 2.34 -9.45 -1.61
C ARG A 20 2.22 -7.96 -1.87
N PHE A 21 2.08 -7.15 -0.83
CA PHE A 21 1.89 -5.72 -0.97
C PHE A 21 3.20 -4.96 -0.73
N PHE A 22 3.49 -3.98 -1.56
CA PHE A 22 4.58 -3.04 -1.39
C PHE A 22 4.06 -1.62 -1.64
N LEU A 23 4.39 -0.71 -0.72
CA LEU A 23 4.13 0.70 -0.86
C LEU A 23 5.43 1.35 -1.38
N ASN A 24 5.40 1.90 -2.59
CA ASN A 24 6.57 2.47 -3.23
C ASN A 24 6.87 3.88 -2.68
N PRO A 25 7.99 4.09 -1.96
CA PRO A 25 8.35 5.40 -1.43
C PRO A 25 9.01 6.32 -2.46
N TYR A 26 9.38 5.82 -3.64
CA TYR A 26 10.13 6.58 -4.63
C TYR A 26 9.20 7.26 -5.64
N GLU A 27 9.05 8.58 -5.53
CA GLU A 27 8.21 9.45 -6.36
C GLU A 27 8.43 9.35 -7.87
N ASP A 28 9.64 8.98 -8.29
CA ASP A 28 10.08 8.92 -9.70
C ASP A 28 10.12 7.48 -10.25
N VAL A 29 10.13 6.46 -9.38
CA VAL A 29 10.23 5.07 -9.82
C VAL A 29 8.87 4.52 -10.22
N ARG A 30 8.69 4.30 -11.52
CA ARG A 30 7.54 3.57 -12.06
C ARG A 30 7.97 2.12 -12.33
N PHE A 31 7.55 1.18 -11.48
CA PHE A 31 7.81 -0.25 -11.64
C PHE A 31 7.12 -0.83 -12.89
N THR A 32 7.74 -0.66 -14.05
CA THR A 32 7.31 -1.27 -15.32
C THR A 32 7.72 -2.73 -15.42
N ARG A 33 8.77 -3.13 -14.68
CA ARG A 33 9.25 -4.51 -14.52
C ARG A 33 9.25 -4.90 -13.05
N CYS A 34 8.97 -6.18 -12.79
CA CYS A 34 8.86 -6.72 -11.44
C CYS A 34 10.23 -6.77 -10.77
N PRO A 35 10.42 -6.20 -9.57
CA PRO A 35 11.72 -6.21 -8.88
C PRO A 35 12.11 -7.60 -8.34
N GLN A 36 11.25 -8.61 -8.49
CA GLN A 36 11.51 -9.98 -8.02
C GLN A 36 11.84 -10.95 -9.17
N CYS A 37 11.22 -10.78 -10.33
CA CYS A 37 11.33 -11.73 -11.45
C CYS A 37 11.56 -11.08 -12.81
N ASP A 38 11.70 -9.74 -12.85
CA ASP A 38 11.97 -8.94 -14.05
C ASP A 38 10.91 -9.04 -15.17
N ASN A 39 9.80 -9.76 -14.93
CA ASN A 39 8.65 -9.80 -15.85
C ASN A 39 7.94 -8.45 -15.91
N LYS A 40 7.25 -8.22 -17.03
CA LYS A 40 6.43 -7.01 -17.23
C LYS A 40 5.34 -6.90 -16.17
N MET A 41 5.19 -5.72 -15.59
CA MET A 41 4.09 -5.42 -14.67
C MET A 41 2.88 -4.86 -15.42
N HIS A 42 1.71 -5.25 -14.98
CA HIS A 42 0.43 -4.75 -15.48
C HIS A 42 -0.09 -3.62 -14.60
N GLN A 43 -1.05 -2.85 -15.09
CA GLN A 43 -1.84 -1.95 -14.27
C GLN A 43 -3.10 -2.66 -13.81
N ARG A 44 -3.46 -2.50 -12.54
CA ARG A 44 -4.68 -3.06 -11.96
C ARG A 44 -5.35 -2.03 -11.05
N LYS A 45 -6.59 -1.67 -11.35
CA LYS A 45 -7.42 -0.87 -10.45
C LYS A 45 -8.10 -1.79 -9.45
N LEU A 46 -7.94 -1.49 -8.16
CA LEU A 46 -8.59 -2.24 -7.09
C LEU A 46 -8.89 -1.31 -5.90
N PRO A 47 -9.90 -1.64 -5.08
CA PRO A 47 -10.12 -0.95 -3.83
C PRO A 47 -9.02 -1.34 -2.81
N LEU A 48 -8.19 -0.38 -2.43
CA LEU A 48 -7.25 -0.47 -1.32
C LEU A 48 -7.95 0.01 -0.06
N VAL A 49 -8.22 -0.89 0.88
CA VAL A 49 -8.73 -0.53 2.20
C VAL A 49 -7.54 -0.21 3.10
N ILE A 50 -7.48 1.04 3.56
CA ILE A 50 -6.43 1.56 4.45
C ILE A 50 -7.06 1.78 5.82
N HIS A 51 -6.46 1.15 6.83
CA HIS A 51 -6.78 1.39 8.23
C HIS A 51 -5.76 2.38 8.80
N VAL A 52 -6.23 3.56 9.18
CA VAL A 52 -5.46 4.59 9.89
C VAL A 52 -5.89 4.55 11.35
N ASP A 53 -4.98 4.09 12.20
CA ASP A 53 -5.19 4.07 13.65
C ASP A 53 -5.37 5.50 14.18
N PRO A 54 -6.32 5.76 15.11
CA PRO A 54 -7.05 4.77 15.91
C PRO A 54 -8.42 4.28 15.35
N MET A 55 -9.07 4.96 14.41
CA MET A 55 -10.48 4.61 14.05
C MET A 55 -10.89 4.87 12.59
N GLN A 56 -10.00 5.27 11.68
CA GLN A 56 -10.40 5.69 10.34
C GLN A 56 -10.09 4.61 9.30
N VAL A 57 -11.13 4.16 8.59
CA VAL A 57 -10.99 3.21 7.47
C VAL A 57 -11.41 3.89 6.19
N LEU A 58 -10.53 3.84 5.19
CA LEU A 58 -10.74 4.45 3.89
C LEU A 58 -10.58 3.40 2.80
N SER A 59 -11.46 3.45 1.80
CA SER A 59 -11.38 2.60 0.61
C SER A 59 -10.99 3.44 -0.60
N LEU A 60 -9.80 3.21 -1.13
CA LEU A 60 -9.24 3.97 -2.23
C LEU A 60 -9.24 3.15 -3.51
N ASN A 61 -9.92 3.62 -4.55
CA ASN A 61 -9.86 3.01 -5.88
C ASN A 61 -8.58 3.43 -6.61
N LYS A 62 -7.44 2.84 -6.24
CA LYS A 62 -6.13 3.16 -6.82
C LYS A 62 -5.75 2.20 -7.95
N THR A 63 -5.10 2.76 -8.97
CA THR A 63 -4.43 1.98 -10.02
C THR A 63 -3.03 1.63 -9.55
N CYS A 64 -2.78 0.34 -9.33
CA CYS A 64 -1.51 -0.18 -8.84
C CYS A 64 -0.75 -0.90 -9.96
N ARG A 65 0.56 -1.10 -9.76
CA ARG A 65 1.34 -2.05 -10.58
C ARG A 65 1.19 -3.45 -10.02
N TYR A 66 0.98 -4.43 -10.90
CA TYR A 66 0.72 -5.81 -10.51
C TYR A 66 1.58 -6.78 -11.33
N CYS A 67 2.26 -7.71 -10.65
CA CYS A 67 2.95 -8.82 -11.28
C CYS A 67 2.14 -10.12 -11.08
N PRO A 68 1.62 -10.75 -12.15
CA PRO A 68 0.83 -11.99 -12.03
C PRO A 68 1.67 -13.20 -11.65
N PHE A 69 2.99 -13.17 -11.88
CA PHE A 69 3.89 -14.29 -11.58
C PHE A 69 4.31 -14.34 -10.11
N CYS A 70 4.49 -13.16 -9.50
CA CYS A 70 4.93 -13.05 -8.10
C CYS A 70 3.79 -12.69 -7.15
N ASP A 71 2.59 -12.46 -7.69
CA ASP A 71 1.43 -11.93 -6.97
C ASP A 71 1.75 -10.65 -6.17
N LEU A 72 2.64 -9.82 -6.75
CA LEU A 72 3.15 -8.60 -6.15
C LEU A 72 2.31 -7.42 -6.62
N LEU A 73 1.73 -6.70 -5.66
CA LEU A 73 0.98 -5.48 -5.85
C LEU A 73 1.75 -4.29 -5.29
N ILE A 74 2.00 -3.29 -6.13
CA ILE A 74 2.73 -2.07 -5.77
C ILE A 74 1.80 -0.87 -5.91
N ALA A 75 1.53 -0.20 -4.79
CA ALA A 75 0.86 1.09 -4.74
C ALA A 75 1.90 2.20 -4.60
N HIS A 76 1.63 3.38 -5.16
CA HIS A 76 2.51 4.52 -5.03
C HIS A 76 2.22 5.27 -3.73
N GLN A 77 3.25 5.54 -2.91
CA GLN A 77 3.07 6.10 -1.58
C GLN A 77 2.54 7.53 -1.61
N ASP A 78 3.19 8.41 -2.36
CA ASP A 78 2.78 9.79 -2.65
C ASP A 78 1.30 9.91 -3.07
N ASP A 79 0.81 9.05 -3.95
CA ASP A 79 -0.58 9.03 -4.43
C ASP A 79 -1.54 8.67 -3.29
N VAL A 80 -1.15 7.71 -2.46
CA VAL A 80 -1.93 7.29 -1.30
C VAL A 80 -1.95 8.39 -0.26
N GLU A 81 -0.79 8.92 0.11
CA GLU A 81 -0.63 9.98 1.11
C GLU A 81 -1.32 11.28 0.68
N HIS A 82 -1.20 11.67 -0.59
CA HIS A 82 -1.90 12.83 -1.12
C HIS A 82 -3.41 12.68 -0.95
N PHE A 83 -3.96 11.49 -1.26
CA PHE A 83 -5.38 11.24 -1.04
C PHE A 83 -5.76 11.29 0.44
N LEU A 84 -4.96 10.65 1.31
CA LEU A 84 -5.21 10.65 2.75
C LEU A 84 -5.17 12.08 3.32
N ALA A 85 -4.17 12.87 2.95
CA ALA A 85 -4.03 14.25 3.36
C ALA A 85 -5.22 15.10 2.91
N SER A 86 -5.63 15.01 1.64
CA SER A 86 -6.82 15.72 1.14
C SER A 86 -8.08 15.31 1.90
N PHE A 87 -8.29 14.01 2.11
CA PHE A 87 -9.47 13.50 2.81
C PHE A 87 -9.52 13.97 4.27
N PHE A 88 -8.41 13.87 5.01
CA PHE A 88 -8.37 14.25 6.41
C PHE A 88 -8.34 15.76 6.63
N THR A 89 -7.79 16.54 5.70
CA THR A 89 -7.90 18.01 5.73
C THR A 89 -9.36 18.46 5.77
N GLU A 90 -10.26 17.75 5.06
CA GLU A 90 -11.68 18.08 5.02
C GLU A 90 -12.47 17.47 6.18
N GLN A 91 -12.18 16.23 6.57
CA GLN A 91 -13.03 15.49 7.52
C GLN A 91 -12.54 15.46 8.95
N ASN A 92 -11.23 15.48 9.19
CA ASN A 92 -10.66 15.45 10.52
C ASN A 92 -9.21 15.99 10.52
N PRO A 93 -9.03 17.32 10.54
CA PRO A 93 -7.72 17.96 10.40
C PRO A 93 -6.72 17.54 11.47
N GLU A 94 -7.20 17.09 12.64
CA GLU A 94 -6.40 16.64 13.78
C GLU A 94 -5.57 15.39 13.48
N VAL A 95 -5.90 14.65 12.42
CA VAL A 95 -5.18 13.45 11.96
C VAL A 95 -4.02 13.81 11.02
N VAL A 96 -4.03 15.02 10.45
CA VAL A 96 -2.96 15.52 9.58
C VAL A 96 -1.88 16.17 10.46
N GLY A 97 -0.97 15.35 11.01
CA GLY A 97 0.18 15.90 11.73
C GLY A 97 0.91 14.94 12.67
N ASN A 98 2.09 14.50 12.25
CA ASN A 98 3.38 14.69 12.96
C ASN A 98 4.53 14.35 12.01
#